data_AF-A0A0D7W2D8-F1
#
_entry.id   AF-A0A0D7W2D8-F1
#
_cell.length_a   1.000
_cell.length_b   1.000
_cell.length_c   1.000
_cell.angle_alpha   90.00
_cell.angle_beta   90.00
_cell.angle_gamma   90.00
#
_symmetry.space_group_name_H-M   'P 1'
#
loop_
_entity.id
_entity.type
_entity.pdbx_description
1 polymer ?
#
loop_
_entity_poly.entity_id
_entity_poly.type
_entity_poly.pdbx_seq_one_letter_code
_entity_poly.pdbx_strand_id
1 'polypeptide(L)'
;MTTPQLYEELNYVNHSREKRLYYANLVLANPNLFTNLLDILFKTDDKISCKAAWVLEFTCKENLYLIIPHLDYFTKNMHKVHLDPAVRPVAKICEYLANAFYSKENNEVKHALTLTHREKIIELCFDYMISDQKVAAKAYSMHTLFLFGKDSDWIYPELKTILQRDFHHQSAAFKARAKRILKKLK
;
A
#
# COMPACT_ATOMS: atom_id res chain seq x y z
N MET A 1 -19.74 1.63 -16.50
CA MET A 1 -19.97 0.55 -15.53
C MET A 1 -20.19 1.17 -14.15
N THR A 2 -21.20 0.74 -13.40
CA THR A 2 -21.55 1.25 -12.05
C THR A 2 -20.85 0.45 -10.94
N THR A 3 -20.87 0.91 -9.67
CA THR A 3 -20.30 0.15 -8.53
C THR A 3 -20.86 -1.28 -8.44
N PRO A 4 -22.19 -1.51 -8.53
CA PRO A 4 -22.73 -2.87 -8.47
C PRO A 4 -22.26 -3.75 -9.63
N GLN A 5 -22.14 -3.22 -10.84
CA GLN A 5 -21.62 -3.98 -11.98
C GLN A 5 -20.14 -4.35 -11.79
N LEU A 6 -19.32 -3.39 -11.33
CA LEU A 6 -17.92 -3.67 -11.02
C LEU A 6 -17.78 -4.71 -9.90
N TYR A 7 -18.64 -4.64 -8.88
CA TYR A 7 -18.68 -5.61 -7.80
C TYR A 7 -18.90 -7.03 -8.33
N GLU A 8 -19.88 -7.22 -9.22
CA GLU A 8 -20.12 -8.51 -9.85
C GLU A 8 -18.93 -8.98 -10.70
N GLU A 9 -18.34 -8.08 -11.48
CA GLU A 9 -17.14 -8.36 -12.27
C GLU A 9 -15.95 -8.83 -11.41
N LEU A 10 -15.78 -8.24 -10.23
CA LEU A 10 -14.71 -8.65 -9.31
C LEU A 10 -14.87 -10.11 -8.87
N ASN A 11 -16.05 -10.74 -8.95
CA ASN A 11 -16.20 -12.15 -8.63
C ASN A 11 -15.31 -13.05 -9.50
N TYR A 12 -15.03 -12.65 -10.74
CA TYR A 12 -14.20 -13.39 -11.69
C TYR A 12 -12.70 -13.09 -11.57
N VAL A 13 -12.30 -12.13 -10.72
CA VAL A 13 -10.89 -11.90 -10.38
C VAL A 13 -10.36 -13.07 -9.57
N ASN A 14 -9.19 -13.57 -9.96
CA ASN A 14 -8.46 -14.58 -9.21
C ASN A 14 -7.00 -14.14 -8.98
N HIS A 15 -6.21 -15.01 -8.36
CA HIS A 15 -4.83 -14.72 -7.97
C HIS A 15 -3.86 -14.68 -9.17
N SER A 16 -4.28 -15.04 -10.39
CA SER A 16 -3.39 -15.02 -11.56
C SER A 16 -2.97 -13.60 -11.90
N ARG A 17 -1.76 -13.46 -12.44
CA ARG A 17 -1.27 -12.15 -12.91
C ARG A 17 -2.10 -11.65 -14.09
N GLU A 18 -2.47 -12.56 -14.99
CA GLU A 18 -3.25 -12.28 -16.19
C GLU A 18 -4.61 -11.65 -15.85
N LYS A 19 -5.39 -12.27 -14.95
CA LYS A 19 -6.70 -11.74 -14.57
C LYS A 19 -6.59 -10.40 -13.83
N ARG A 20 -5.63 -10.25 -12.93
CA ARG A 20 -5.41 -8.97 -12.24
C ARG A 20 -5.02 -7.85 -13.20
N LEU A 21 -4.18 -8.15 -14.21
CA LEU A 21 -3.82 -7.19 -15.24
C LEU A 21 -4.98 -6.86 -16.17
N TYR A 22 -5.81 -7.84 -16.54
CA TYR A 22 -7.03 -7.61 -17.33
C TYR A 22 -7.94 -6.59 -16.65
N TYR A 23 -8.25 -6.77 -15.37
CA TYR A 23 -9.11 -5.85 -14.63
C TYR A 23 -8.44 -4.50 -14.36
N ALA A 24 -7.11 -4.46 -14.18
CA ALA A 24 -6.38 -3.20 -14.11
C ALA A 24 -6.48 -2.41 -15.43
N ASN A 25 -6.34 -3.06 -16.58
CA ASN A 25 -6.52 -2.45 -17.90
C ASN A 25 -7.94 -1.91 -18.10
N LEU A 26 -8.95 -2.61 -17.59
CA LEU A 26 -10.33 -2.14 -17.61
C LEU A 26 -10.50 -0.81 -16.85
N VAL A 27 -9.83 -0.68 -15.70
CA VAL A 27 -9.84 0.55 -14.88
C VAL A 27 -9.02 1.66 -15.52
N LEU A 28 -7.85 1.33 -16.10
CA LEU A 28 -7.03 2.27 -16.87
C LEU A 28 -7.81 2.88 -18.06
N ALA A 29 -8.61 2.06 -18.74
CA ALA A 29 -9.48 2.51 -19.83
C ALA A 29 -10.69 3.33 -19.34
N ASN A 30 -11.07 3.21 -18.06
CA ASN A 30 -12.23 3.88 -17.48
C ASN A 30 -11.91 4.44 -16.08
N PRO A 31 -11.14 5.54 -15.97
CA PRO A 31 -10.64 6.06 -14.69
C PRO A 31 -11.70 6.33 -13.62
N ASN A 32 -12.95 6.61 -14.02
CA ASN A 32 -14.08 6.77 -13.09
C ASN A 32 -14.28 5.56 -12.17
N LEU A 33 -13.90 4.35 -12.63
CA LEU A 33 -13.98 3.11 -11.85
C LEU A 33 -13.03 3.06 -10.66
N PHE A 34 -12.01 3.92 -10.63
CA PHE A 34 -11.06 3.97 -9.55
C PHE A 34 -11.74 4.29 -8.21
N THR A 35 -12.68 5.24 -8.20
CA THR A 35 -13.50 5.54 -7.02
C THR A 35 -14.32 4.34 -6.59
N ASN A 36 -14.96 3.65 -7.55
CA ASN A 36 -15.76 2.46 -7.26
C ASN A 36 -14.90 1.32 -6.67
N LEU A 37 -13.64 1.15 -7.11
CA LEU A 37 -12.71 0.20 -6.51
C LEU A 37 -12.38 0.56 -5.06
N LEU A 38 -12.15 1.84 -4.76
CA LEU A 38 -11.90 2.29 -3.40
C LEU A 38 -13.12 2.07 -2.50
N ASP A 39 -14.32 2.36 -2.98
CA ASP A 39 -15.56 2.10 -2.25
C ASP A 39 -15.73 0.62 -1.91
N ILE A 40 -15.39 -0.28 -2.84
CA ILE A 40 -15.46 -1.72 -2.61
C ILE A 40 -14.32 -2.19 -1.69
N LEU A 41 -13.10 -1.66 -1.85
CA LEU A 41 -11.96 -1.96 -0.98
C LEU A 41 -12.27 -1.66 0.49
N PHE A 42 -12.98 -0.56 0.76
CA PHE A 42 -13.30 -0.15 2.13
C PHE A 42 -14.57 -0.80 2.71
N LYS A 43 -15.18 -1.76 2.01
CA LYS A 43 -16.18 -2.69 2.57
C LYS A 43 -15.46 -3.85 3.24
N THR A 44 -14.88 -3.58 4.40
CA THR A 44 -13.82 -4.41 5.00
C THR A 44 -14.27 -5.77 5.51
N ASP A 45 -15.57 -6.02 5.64
CA ASP A 45 -16.13 -7.32 6.03
C ASP A 45 -16.50 -8.20 4.81
N ASP A 46 -16.34 -7.65 3.60
CA ASP A 46 -16.66 -8.32 2.36
C ASP A 46 -15.41 -8.96 1.74
N LYS A 47 -15.48 -10.25 1.41
CA LYS A 47 -14.37 -10.96 0.74
C LYS A 47 -14.03 -10.36 -0.62
N ILE A 48 -14.96 -9.67 -1.27
CA ILE A 48 -14.68 -9.00 -2.54
C ILE A 48 -13.67 -7.86 -2.38
N SER A 49 -13.60 -7.24 -1.19
CA SER A 49 -12.67 -6.13 -0.92
C SER A 49 -11.22 -6.54 -1.18
N CYS A 50 -10.89 -7.81 -0.93
CA CYS A 50 -9.58 -8.39 -1.25
C CYS A 50 -9.28 -8.37 -2.75
N LYS A 51 -10.29 -8.67 -3.58
CA LYS A 51 -10.16 -8.66 -5.04
C LYS A 51 -10.05 -7.23 -5.56
N ALA A 52 -10.83 -6.30 -5.01
CA ALA A 52 -10.70 -4.87 -5.28
C ALA A 52 -9.28 -4.38 -4.94
N ALA A 53 -8.73 -4.78 -3.79
CA ALA A 53 -7.36 -4.45 -3.38
C ALA A 53 -6.32 -4.92 -4.40
N TRP A 54 -6.46 -6.15 -4.93
CA TRP A 54 -5.55 -6.70 -5.93
C TRP A 54 -5.59 -5.92 -7.25
N VAL A 55 -6.80 -5.59 -7.72
CA VAL A 55 -6.97 -4.81 -8.95
C VAL A 55 -6.43 -3.39 -8.75
N LEU A 56 -6.67 -2.78 -7.59
CA LEU A 56 -6.16 -1.45 -7.25
C LEU A 56 -4.63 -1.42 -7.23
N GLU A 57 -3.97 -2.40 -6.59
CA GLU A 57 -2.51 -2.51 -6.59
C GLU A 57 -1.95 -2.62 -8.01
N PHE A 58 -2.55 -3.46 -8.85
CA PHE A 58 -2.11 -3.61 -10.24
C PHE A 58 -2.36 -2.34 -11.05
N THR A 59 -3.49 -1.69 -10.86
CA THR A 59 -3.79 -0.41 -11.52
C THR A 59 -2.75 0.65 -11.15
N CYS A 60 -2.44 0.79 -9.86
CA CYS A 60 -1.42 1.73 -9.37
C CYS A 60 0.00 1.36 -9.85
N LYS A 61 0.27 0.08 -10.08
CA LYS A 61 1.55 -0.37 -10.62
C LYS A 61 1.71 0.05 -12.10
N GLU A 62 0.65 -0.05 -12.89
CA GLU A 62 0.68 0.33 -14.31
C GLU A 62 0.59 1.86 -14.50
N ASN A 63 -0.24 2.54 -13.72
CA ASN A 63 -0.31 4.00 -13.69
C ASN A 63 -0.62 4.52 -12.28
N LEU A 64 0.42 4.94 -11.56
CA LEU A 64 0.29 5.44 -10.20
C LEU A 64 -0.48 6.77 -10.14
N TYR A 65 -0.44 7.60 -11.18
CA TYR A 65 -1.05 8.94 -11.14
C TYR A 65 -2.58 8.90 -11.04
N LEU A 66 -3.22 7.78 -11.38
CA LEU A 66 -4.66 7.62 -11.19
C LEU A 66 -5.11 7.72 -9.73
N ILE A 67 -4.23 7.46 -8.76
CA ILE A 67 -4.58 7.61 -7.35
C ILE A 67 -4.62 9.07 -6.89
N ILE A 68 -3.99 10.00 -7.62
CA ILE A 68 -3.80 11.39 -7.19
C ILE A 68 -5.11 12.08 -6.79
N PRO A 69 -6.18 12.03 -7.61
CA PRO A 69 -7.46 12.64 -7.25
C PRO A 69 -8.15 11.99 -6.04
N HIS A 70 -7.66 10.84 -5.60
CA HIS A 70 -8.26 10.01 -4.56
C HIS A 70 -7.37 9.86 -3.32
N LEU A 71 -6.23 10.55 -3.24
CA LEU A 71 -5.29 10.42 -2.12
C LEU A 71 -5.93 10.72 -0.77
N ASP A 72 -6.79 11.74 -0.69
CA ASP A 72 -7.52 12.08 0.53
C ASP A 72 -8.43 10.93 0.97
N TYR A 73 -9.21 10.39 0.03
CA TYR A 73 -10.14 9.29 0.31
C TYR A 73 -9.39 8.00 0.67
N PHE A 74 -8.34 7.67 -0.07
CA PHE A 74 -7.51 6.50 0.17
C PHE A 74 -6.85 6.57 1.55
N THR A 75 -6.08 7.62 1.82
CA THR A 75 -5.32 7.75 3.08
C THR A 75 -6.23 7.88 4.31
N LYS A 76 -7.40 8.51 4.17
CA LYS A 76 -8.37 8.60 5.26
C LYS A 76 -9.03 7.27 5.61
N ASN A 77 -9.08 6.29 4.71
CA ASN A 77 -9.84 5.05 4.93
C ASN A 77 -8.98 3.77 4.96
N MET A 78 -7.74 3.79 4.47
CA MET A 78 -6.87 2.61 4.38
C MET A 78 -6.64 1.88 5.72
N HIS A 79 -6.70 2.58 6.86
CA HIS A 79 -6.58 1.99 8.19
C HIS A 79 -7.71 1.01 8.54
N LYS A 80 -8.86 1.08 7.85
CA LYS A 80 -9.99 0.16 8.06
C LYS A 80 -9.69 -1.24 7.51
N VAL A 81 -8.79 -1.34 6.53
CA VAL A 81 -8.49 -2.58 5.82
C VAL A 81 -7.74 -3.54 6.73
N HIS A 82 -8.40 -4.63 7.12
CA HIS A 82 -7.87 -5.61 8.07
C HIS A 82 -7.80 -7.04 7.51
N LEU A 83 -8.47 -7.34 6.39
CA LEU A 83 -8.38 -8.67 5.77
C LEU A 83 -6.98 -8.90 5.17
N ASP A 84 -6.29 -9.94 5.63
CA ASP A 84 -4.93 -10.32 5.19
C ASP A 84 -4.67 -10.19 3.67
N PRO A 85 -5.55 -10.68 2.77
CA PRO A 85 -5.28 -10.61 1.34
C PRO A 85 -5.39 -9.19 0.77
N ALA A 86 -6.05 -8.26 1.47
CA ALA A 86 -6.19 -6.86 1.12
C ALA A 86 -5.10 -5.97 1.76
N VAL A 87 -4.63 -6.32 2.97
CA VAL A 87 -3.58 -5.58 3.69
C VAL A 87 -2.28 -5.49 2.89
N ARG A 88 -1.80 -6.62 2.30
CA ARG A 88 -0.58 -6.61 1.49
C ARG A 88 -0.66 -5.62 0.30
N PRO A 89 -1.71 -5.65 -0.55
CA PRO A 89 -1.91 -4.66 -1.61
C PRO A 89 -1.88 -3.21 -1.12
N VAL A 90 -2.56 -2.90 -0.02
CA VAL A 90 -2.58 -1.53 0.55
C VAL A 90 -1.18 -1.09 0.96
N ALA A 91 -0.45 -1.93 1.72
CA ALA A 91 0.95 -1.65 2.09
C ALA A 91 1.85 -1.46 0.85
N LYS A 92 1.58 -2.19 -0.23
CA LYS A 92 2.33 -2.06 -1.48
C LYS A 92 2.04 -0.76 -2.22
N ILE A 93 0.79 -0.29 -2.24
CA ILE A 93 0.42 1.01 -2.80
C ILE A 93 1.10 2.14 -2.03
N CYS A 94 1.13 2.07 -0.69
CA CYS A 94 1.88 3.01 0.15
C CYS A 94 3.37 3.06 -0.22
N GLU A 95 3.98 1.90 -0.49
CA GLU A 95 5.37 1.82 -0.94
C GLU A 95 5.57 2.44 -2.33
N TYR A 96 4.62 2.29 -3.25
CA TYR A 96 4.66 2.96 -4.56
C TYR A 96 4.64 4.48 -4.42
N LEU A 97 3.75 5.01 -3.57
CA LEU A 97 3.67 6.44 -3.29
C LEU A 97 4.98 6.98 -2.69
N ALA A 98 5.53 6.29 -1.68
CA ALA A 98 6.80 6.69 -1.07
C ALA A 98 7.96 6.66 -2.06
N ASN A 99 8.07 5.62 -2.90
CA ASN A 99 9.11 5.54 -3.92
C ASN A 99 8.98 6.67 -4.96
N ALA A 100 7.76 6.98 -5.41
CA ALA A 100 7.53 8.08 -6.36
C ALA A 100 7.88 9.44 -5.73
N PHE A 101 7.46 9.67 -4.48
CA PHE A 101 7.78 10.88 -3.73
C PHE A 101 9.29 11.10 -3.57
N TYR A 102 10.06 10.05 -3.26
CA TYR A 102 11.53 10.14 -3.16
C TYR A 102 12.29 9.74 -4.42
N SER A 103 11.61 9.65 -5.57
CA SER A 103 12.28 9.40 -6.86
C SER A 103 13.27 10.53 -7.16
N LYS A 104 14.30 10.27 -7.96
CA LYS A 104 15.19 11.33 -8.45
C LYS A 104 14.46 12.25 -9.43
N GLU A 105 13.64 11.65 -10.27
CA GLU A 105 12.87 12.36 -11.29
C GLU A 105 11.70 13.12 -10.67
N ASN A 106 11.41 14.29 -11.22
CA ASN A 106 10.19 15.03 -10.85
C ASN A 106 8.97 14.29 -11.39
N ASN A 107 7.88 14.24 -10.62
CA ASN A 107 6.66 13.55 -11.00
C ASN A 107 5.45 14.13 -10.24
N GLU A 108 4.24 13.83 -10.70
CA GLU A 108 3.01 14.40 -10.15
C GLU A 108 2.76 14.00 -8.68
N VAL A 109 3.19 12.79 -8.27
CA VAL A 109 3.04 12.33 -6.88
C VAL A 109 3.81 13.22 -5.91
N LYS A 110 4.99 13.74 -6.28
CA LYS A 110 5.75 14.68 -5.45
C LYS A 110 4.96 15.95 -5.13
N HIS A 111 4.18 16.45 -6.09
CA HIS A 111 3.39 17.67 -5.93
C HIS A 111 2.06 17.38 -5.22
N ALA A 112 1.48 16.19 -5.41
CA ALA A 112 0.18 15.83 -4.85
C ALA A 112 0.24 15.23 -3.43
N LEU A 113 1.34 14.58 -3.05
CA LEU A 113 1.43 13.86 -1.77
C LEU A 113 1.77 14.83 -0.62
N THR A 114 0.72 15.38 -0.01
CA THR A 114 0.79 16.32 1.12
C THR A 114 1.43 15.70 2.37
N LEU A 115 1.79 16.55 3.34
CA LEU A 115 2.25 16.10 4.67
C LEU A 115 1.21 15.20 5.36
N THR A 116 -0.06 15.60 5.38
CA THR A 116 -1.15 14.82 5.98
C THR A 116 -1.33 13.44 5.34
N HIS A 117 -1.15 13.32 4.02
CA HIS A 117 -1.14 12.02 3.36
C HIS A 117 0.01 11.15 3.87
N ARG A 118 1.23 11.71 3.95
CA ARG A 118 2.43 10.99 4.41
C ARG A 118 2.29 10.55 5.87
N GLU A 119 1.80 11.41 6.75
CA GLU A 119 1.58 11.09 8.17
C GLU A 119 0.66 9.89 8.34
N LYS A 120 -0.48 9.85 7.65
CA LYS A 120 -1.38 8.69 7.68
C LYS A 120 -0.75 7.41 7.14
N ILE A 121 0.09 7.52 6.09
CA ILE A 121 0.82 6.36 5.56
C ILE A 121 1.85 5.87 6.57
N ILE A 122 2.56 6.78 7.23
CA ILE A 122 3.56 6.46 8.27
C ILE A 122 2.88 5.74 9.44
N GLU A 123 1.76 6.28 9.94
CA GLU A 123 0.95 5.68 11.01
C GLU A 123 0.53 4.25 10.66
N LEU A 124 -0.11 4.06 9.50
CA LEU A 124 -0.53 2.74 9.03
C LEU A 124 0.65 1.76 8.91
N CYS A 125 1.78 2.23 8.38
CA CYS A 125 2.96 1.38 8.24
C CYS A 125 3.55 0.97 9.60
N PHE A 126 3.55 1.85 10.60
CA PHE A 126 3.93 1.48 11.95
C PHE A 126 2.95 0.47 12.57
N ASP A 127 1.65 0.68 12.39
CA ASP A 127 0.61 -0.28 12.83
C ASP A 127 0.86 -1.67 12.25
N TYR A 128 1.13 -1.76 10.94
CA TYR A 128 1.48 -3.03 10.30
C TYR A 128 2.78 -3.64 10.82
N MET A 129 3.74 -2.83 11.21
CA MET A 129 5.01 -3.31 11.77
C MET A 129 4.83 -3.95 13.15
N ILE A 130 4.00 -3.35 14.00
CA ILE A 130 3.80 -3.79 15.40
C ILE A 130 2.68 -4.83 15.58
N SER A 131 1.73 -4.93 14.63
CA SER A 131 0.63 -5.91 14.67
C SER A 131 1.02 -7.28 14.09
N ASP A 132 0.16 -8.28 14.27
CA ASP A 132 0.35 -9.63 13.70
C ASP A 132 0.00 -9.68 12.21
N GLN A 133 0.86 -9.05 11.40
CA GLN A 133 0.72 -9.00 9.95
C GLN A 133 1.69 -9.94 9.24
N LYS A 134 1.25 -10.46 8.09
CA LYS A 134 2.11 -11.27 7.22
C LYS A 134 3.35 -10.49 6.77
N VAL A 135 4.47 -11.22 6.64
CA VAL A 135 5.80 -10.64 6.35
C VAL A 135 5.83 -9.71 5.13
N ALA A 136 5.01 -9.94 4.10
CA ALA A 136 4.97 -9.10 2.92
C ALA A 136 4.49 -7.67 3.23
N ALA A 137 3.43 -7.52 4.02
CA ALA A 137 2.92 -6.21 4.43
C ALA A 137 3.94 -5.47 5.30
N LYS A 138 4.57 -6.18 6.25
CA LYS A 138 5.67 -5.63 7.06
C LYS A 138 6.84 -5.19 6.19
N ALA A 139 7.25 -5.99 5.20
CA ALA A 139 8.38 -5.67 4.34
C ALA A 139 8.17 -4.38 3.51
N TYR A 140 6.97 -4.17 2.95
CA TYR A 140 6.64 -2.92 2.25
C TYR A 140 6.56 -1.74 3.21
N SER A 141 6.03 -1.96 4.41
CA SER A 141 5.96 -0.93 5.47
C SER A 141 7.35 -0.50 5.94
N MET A 142 8.28 -1.43 6.16
CA MET A 142 9.67 -1.13 6.50
C MET A 142 10.34 -0.20 5.48
N HIS A 143 10.16 -0.48 4.19
CA HIS A 143 10.78 0.31 3.13
C HIS A 143 10.11 1.68 3.01
N THR A 144 8.79 1.74 3.18
CA THR A 144 8.03 3.00 3.20
C THR A 144 8.49 3.90 4.35
N LEU A 145 8.57 3.37 5.57
CA LEU A 145 9.07 4.08 6.75
C LEU A 145 10.54 4.51 6.58
N PHE A 146 11.39 3.64 6.01
CA PHE A 146 12.77 4.01 5.70
C PHE A 146 12.85 5.18 4.71
N LEU A 147 11.92 5.31 3.77
CA LEU A 147 11.90 6.44 2.86
C LEU A 147 11.43 7.72 3.56
N PHE A 148 10.30 7.66 4.27
CA PHE A 148 9.75 8.83 4.96
C PHE A 148 10.61 9.34 6.12
N GLY A 149 11.43 8.48 6.74
CA GLY A 149 12.36 8.92 7.77
C GLY A 149 13.50 9.82 7.27
N LYS A 150 13.65 10.03 5.95
CA LYS A 150 14.59 11.03 5.42
C LYS A 150 14.24 12.45 5.84
N ASP A 151 12.96 12.73 6.05
CA ASP A 151 12.44 14.06 6.37
C ASP A 151 11.95 14.15 7.82
N SER A 152 12.22 13.15 8.66
CA SER A 152 11.70 13.07 10.03
C SER A 152 12.64 12.36 10.99
N ASP A 153 13.09 13.08 12.00
CA ASP A 153 14.11 12.63 12.96
C ASP A 153 13.63 11.48 13.86
N TRP A 154 12.32 11.31 14.04
CA TRP A 154 11.77 10.30 14.97
C TRP A 154 11.52 8.94 14.30
N ILE A 155 11.35 8.89 12.98
CA ILE A 155 10.96 7.66 12.27
C ILE A 155 12.08 6.62 12.29
N TYR A 156 13.33 7.03 12.09
CA TYR A 156 14.45 6.10 12.08
C TYR A 156 14.75 5.47 13.45
N PRO A 157 14.80 6.22 14.56
CA PRO A 157 14.86 5.64 15.89
C PRO A 157 13.76 4.61 16.15
N GLU A 158 12.51 4.95 15.83
CA GLU A 158 11.37 4.06 16.08
C GLU A 158 11.43 2.79 15.22
N LEU A 159 11.70 2.94 13.93
CA LEU A 159 11.87 1.82 13.01
C LEU A 159 13.00 0.89 13.46
N LYS A 160 14.14 1.45 13.91
CA LYS A 160 15.26 0.67 14.42
C LYS A 160 14.87 -0.13 15.66
N THR A 161 14.17 0.48 16.60
CA THR A 161 13.67 -0.19 17.83
C THR A 161 12.80 -1.40 17.48
N ILE A 162 11.82 -1.23 16.59
CA ILE A 162 10.93 -2.33 16.17
C ILE A 162 11.72 -3.43 15.47
N LEU A 163 12.60 -3.07 14.53
CA LEU A 163 13.39 -4.04 13.77
C LEU A 163 14.33 -4.86 14.65
N GLN A 164 14.90 -4.27 15.70
CA GLN A 164 15.77 -4.95 16.66
C GLN A 164 14.99 -5.85 17.61
N ARG A 165 13.89 -5.36 18.18
CA ARG A 165 13.00 -6.11 19.08
C ARG A 165 12.47 -7.38 18.41
N ASP A 166 11.95 -7.23 17.19
CA ASP A 166 11.27 -8.32 16.50
C ASP A 166 12.23 -9.22 15.72
N PHE A 167 13.51 -8.83 15.63
CA PHE A 167 14.50 -9.47 14.77
C PHE A 167 14.56 -10.98 14.96
N HIS A 168 14.67 -11.45 16.20
CA HIS A 168 14.92 -12.86 16.51
C HIS A 168 13.67 -13.74 16.35
N HIS A 169 12.49 -13.18 16.59
CA HIS A 169 11.20 -13.89 16.60
C HIS A 169 10.54 -13.97 15.22
N GLN A 170 10.98 -13.16 14.27
CA GLN A 170 10.36 -13.09 12.95
C GLN A 170 10.94 -14.08 11.93
N SER A 171 10.22 -14.24 10.81
CA SER A 171 10.60 -15.11 9.69
C SER A 171 11.95 -14.75 9.06
N ALA A 172 12.55 -15.70 8.33
CA ALA A 172 13.80 -15.47 7.60
C ALA A 172 13.69 -14.32 6.58
N ALA A 173 12.54 -14.20 5.91
CA ALA A 173 12.27 -13.12 4.95
C ALA A 173 12.23 -11.75 5.64
N PHE A 174 11.62 -11.65 6.83
CA PHE A 174 11.64 -10.43 7.65
C PHE A 174 13.08 -10.09 8.03
N LYS A 175 13.83 -11.04 8.61
CA LYS A 175 15.23 -10.86 9.05
C LYS A 175 16.12 -10.35 7.92
N ALA A 176 15.96 -10.88 6.71
CA ALA A 176 16.71 -10.43 5.53
C ALA A 176 16.43 -8.97 5.17
N ARG A 177 15.16 -8.54 5.23
CA ARG A 177 14.75 -7.14 4.99
C ARG A 177 15.23 -6.21 6.09
N ALA A 178 15.01 -6.59 7.36
CA ALA A 178 15.44 -5.85 8.53
C ALA A 178 16.96 -5.57 8.50
N LYS A 179 17.79 -6.59 8.21
CA LYS A 179 19.24 -6.43 8.04
C LYS A 179 19.61 -5.38 6.99
N ARG A 180 18.91 -5.37 5.84
CA ARG A 180 19.18 -4.40 4.76
C ARG A 180 18.84 -2.98 5.18
N ILE A 181 17.71 -2.78 5.87
CA ILE A 181 17.30 -1.46 6.36
C ILE A 181 18.24 -0.99 7.48
N LEU A 182 18.49 -1.82 8.48
CA LEU A 182 19.41 -1.49 9.59
C LEU A 182 20.81 -1.12 9.08
N LYS A 183 21.31 -1.76 8.01
CA LYS A 183 22.59 -1.39 7.40
C LYS A 183 22.58 0.01 6.78
N LYS A 184 21.44 0.47 6.27
CA LYS A 184 21.27 1.82 5.70
C LYS A 184 21.01 2.90 6.75
N LEU A 185 20.61 2.51 7.96
CA LEU A 185 20.36 3.39 9.12
C LEU A 185 21.60 3.52 10.03
N LYS A 186 22.74 2.93 9.64
CA LYS A 186 24.04 3.13 10.28
C LYS A 186 24.73 4.31 9.61
#